data_AF-U2CX53-F1
#
_entry.id   AF-U2CX53-F1
#
_cell.length_a   1.000
_cell.length_b   1.000
_cell.length_c   1.000
_cell.angle_alpha   90.00
_cell.angle_beta   90.00
_cell.angle_gamma   90.00
#
_symmetry.space_group_name_H-M   'P 1'
#
loop_
_entity.id
_entity.type
_entity.pdbx_description
1 polymer ?
#
loop_
_entity_poly.entity_id
_entity_poly.type
_entity_poly.pdbx_seq_one_letter_code
_entity_poly.pdbx_strand_id
1 'polypeptide(L)'
;MEKESQTIFDKNVIEFVTVAAEFCAFLERVGEMKQSTFIDTSLKILPLLYLKASMLPTVEAIGDETPESYVTEEIYEVLRLNLAELMGEKDDYLDVFVEDMVYSDQPIKKSVSEDLADIYQDIKDFIFVFQLGLNETMNDSLAICQENFGMLWGQKLVNTLRALHDAKYGQTEEDHCYDGDCHCQD
;
A
#
# COMPACT_ATOMS: atom_id res chain seq x y z
N MET A 1 -28.34 10.87 -10.06
CA MET A 1 -27.66 12.19 -10.03
C MET A 1 -27.56 12.85 -8.65
N GLU A 2 -28.65 13.26 -7.97
CA GLU A 2 -28.52 13.99 -6.66
C GLU A 2 -27.92 13.13 -5.53
N LYS A 3 -28.23 11.84 -5.49
CA LYS A 3 -27.74 10.92 -4.45
C LYS A 3 -26.27 10.53 -4.68
N GLU A 4 -25.85 10.39 -5.92
CA GLU A 4 -24.47 10.05 -6.32
C GLU A 4 -23.51 11.23 -6.08
N SER A 5 -23.95 12.46 -6.37
CA SER A 5 -23.19 13.66 -6.05
C SER A 5 -22.98 13.83 -4.54
N GLN A 6 -23.86 13.29 -3.69
CA GLN A 6 -23.69 13.32 -2.23
C GLN A 6 -22.62 12.33 -1.74
N THR A 7 -22.46 11.18 -2.40
CA THR A 7 -21.53 10.13 -1.95
C THR A 7 -20.06 10.56 -2.08
N ILE A 8 -19.67 11.20 -3.19
CA ILE A 8 -18.29 11.70 -3.37
C ILE A 8 -17.91 12.81 -2.38
N PHE A 9 -18.89 13.46 -1.76
CA PHE A 9 -18.69 14.46 -0.71
C PHE A 9 -18.96 13.91 0.70
N ASP A 10 -19.17 12.60 0.84
CA ASP A 10 -19.32 11.96 2.14
C ASP A 10 -18.03 12.14 2.96
N LYS A 11 -18.21 12.35 4.27
CA LYS A 11 -17.09 12.57 5.18
C LYS A 11 -16.05 11.45 5.11
N ASN A 12 -16.47 10.20 5.00
CA ASN A 12 -15.55 9.06 4.93
C ASN A 12 -14.77 9.05 3.62
N VAL A 13 -15.37 9.50 2.52
CA VAL A 13 -14.68 9.66 1.22
C VAL A 13 -13.61 10.73 1.32
N ILE A 14 -13.93 11.91 1.88
CA ILE A 14 -12.94 13.00 2.04
C ILE A 14 -11.78 12.59 2.96
N GLU A 15 -12.09 11.88 4.06
CA GLU A 15 -11.08 11.34 4.96
C GLU A 15 -10.20 10.27 4.27
N PHE A 16 -10.78 9.42 3.44
CA PHE A 16 -10.04 8.45 2.63
C PHE A 16 -9.14 9.13 1.60
N VAL A 17 -9.66 10.08 0.82
CA VAL A 17 -8.89 10.88 -0.15
C VAL A 17 -7.68 11.54 0.52
N THR A 18 -7.87 12.08 1.73
CA THR A 18 -6.77 12.70 2.49
C THR A 18 -5.67 11.68 2.81
N VAL A 19 -6.03 10.51 3.32
CA VAL A 19 -5.04 9.47 3.67
C VAL A 19 -4.38 8.87 2.43
N ALA A 20 -5.15 8.67 1.36
CA ALA A 20 -4.66 8.20 0.06
C ALA A 20 -3.65 9.19 -0.55
N ALA A 21 -3.93 10.50 -0.51
CA ALA A 21 -3.00 11.53 -0.96
C ALA A 21 -1.69 11.52 -0.16
N GLU A 22 -1.79 11.44 1.17
CA GLU A 22 -0.62 11.34 2.06
C GLU A 22 0.18 10.06 1.80
N PHE A 23 -0.48 8.95 1.49
CA PHE A 23 0.16 7.67 1.13
C PHE A 23 0.96 7.79 -0.18
N CYS A 24 0.35 8.32 -1.24
CA CYS A 24 1.07 8.57 -2.49
C CYS A 24 2.27 9.50 -2.28
N ALA A 25 2.06 10.63 -1.61
CA ALA A 25 3.12 11.60 -1.34
C ALA A 25 4.24 11.04 -0.44
N PHE A 26 3.93 10.09 0.44
CA PHE A 26 4.91 9.36 1.23
C PHE A 26 5.78 8.46 0.35
N LEU A 27 5.18 7.64 -0.51
CA LEU A 27 5.92 6.73 -1.39
C LEU A 27 6.74 7.48 -2.46
N GLU A 28 6.23 8.58 -3.00
CA GLU A 28 6.94 9.42 -3.97
C GLU A 28 8.23 10.05 -3.40
N ARG A 29 8.37 10.11 -2.07
CA ARG A 29 9.55 10.67 -1.37
C ARG A 29 10.51 9.61 -0.85
N VAL A 30 10.34 8.34 -1.22
CA VAL A 30 11.13 7.21 -0.72
C VAL A 30 12.65 7.41 -0.85
N GLY A 31 13.13 8.04 -1.92
CA GLY A 31 14.55 8.28 -2.19
C GLY A 31 15.25 9.23 -1.20
N GLU A 32 14.49 9.94 -0.37
CA GLU A 32 15.02 10.89 0.63
C GLU A 32 15.01 10.32 2.05
N MET A 33 14.55 9.06 2.23
CA MET A 33 14.25 8.49 3.54
C MET A 33 15.26 7.41 3.95
N LYS A 34 15.42 7.24 5.26
CA LYS A 34 16.11 6.06 5.82
C LYS A 34 15.14 4.88 5.90
N GLN A 35 15.64 3.67 5.68
CA GLN A 35 14.85 2.44 5.74
C GLN A 35 14.03 2.31 7.04
N SER A 36 14.64 2.59 8.21
CA SER A 36 13.94 2.52 9.49
C SER A 36 12.78 3.52 9.61
N THR A 37 12.98 4.76 9.17
CA THR A 37 11.92 5.79 9.13
C THR A 37 10.79 5.38 8.18
N PHE A 38 11.14 4.80 7.04
CA PHE A 38 10.18 4.32 6.05
C PHE A 38 9.33 3.18 6.61
N ILE A 39 9.94 2.16 7.22
CA ILE A 39 9.22 1.04 7.85
C ILE A 39 8.29 1.57 8.96
N ASP A 40 8.80 2.45 9.82
CA ASP A 40 8.05 3.05 10.93
C ASP A 40 6.83 3.85 10.48
N THR A 41 6.94 4.53 9.35
CA THR A 41 5.87 5.34 8.78
C THR A 41 4.87 4.46 8.02
N SER A 42 5.37 3.49 7.26
CA SER A 42 4.55 2.50 6.54
C SER A 42 3.63 1.73 7.48
N LEU A 43 4.16 1.30 8.64
CA LEU A 43 3.39 0.63 9.70
C LEU A 43 2.29 1.48 10.35
N LYS A 44 2.22 2.78 10.06
CA LYS A 44 1.17 3.69 10.55
C LYS A 44 0.20 4.09 9.46
N ILE A 45 0.71 4.37 8.25
CA ILE A 45 -0.11 4.83 7.14
C ILE A 45 -0.92 3.70 6.51
N LEU A 46 -0.37 2.49 6.38
CA LEU A 46 -1.07 1.35 5.80
C LEU A 46 -2.31 0.94 6.62
N PRO A 47 -2.25 0.77 7.96
CA PRO A 47 -3.45 0.48 8.74
C PRO A 47 -4.50 1.59 8.68
N LEU A 48 -4.07 2.86 8.63
CA LEU A 48 -4.98 3.99 8.51
C LEU A 48 -5.67 4.00 7.14
N LEU A 49 -4.92 3.75 6.06
CA LEU A 49 -5.45 3.64 4.71
C LEU A 49 -6.50 2.52 4.61
N TYR A 50 -6.16 1.34 5.13
CA TYR A 50 -7.07 0.19 5.19
C TYR A 50 -8.35 0.51 5.97
N LEU A 51 -8.22 1.15 7.13
CA LEU A 51 -9.36 1.56 7.94
C LEU A 51 -10.26 2.53 7.18
N LYS A 52 -9.69 3.54 6.51
CA LYS A 52 -10.46 4.52 5.75
C LYS A 52 -11.17 3.90 4.55
N ALA A 53 -10.51 3.01 3.82
CA ALA A 53 -11.14 2.26 2.73
C ALA A 53 -12.30 1.39 3.22
N SER A 54 -12.14 0.73 4.37
CA SER A 54 -13.18 -0.10 4.99
C SER A 54 -14.39 0.71 5.49
N MET A 55 -14.24 2.02 5.66
CA MET A 55 -15.31 2.94 6.09
C MET A 55 -16.01 3.62 4.91
N LEU A 56 -15.58 3.39 3.67
CA LEU A 56 -16.20 3.98 2.51
C LEU A 56 -17.67 3.53 2.41
N PRO A 57 -18.60 4.44 2.05
CA PRO A 57 -19.95 4.04 1.69
C PRO A 57 -19.89 3.12 0.46
N THR A 58 -20.91 2.30 0.24
CA THR A 58 -21.03 1.53 -1.00
C THR A 58 -21.17 2.49 -2.19
N VAL A 59 -20.32 2.33 -3.19
CA VAL A 59 -20.33 3.11 -4.43
C VAL A 59 -20.50 2.15 -5.60
N GLU A 60 -21.35 2.52 -6.55
CA GLU A 60 -21.58 1.77 -7.78
C GLU A 60 -21.12 2.65 -8.94
N ALA A 61 -20.42 2.07 -9.92
CA ALA A 61 -20.04 2.78 -11.13
C ALA A 61 -21.29 3.23 -11.92
N ILE A 62 -21.20 4.43 -12.49
CA ILE A 62 -22.28 5.14 -13.18
C ILE A 62 -21.98 5.21 -14.68
N GLY A 63 -20.73 5.52 -15.04
CA GLY A 63 -20.29 5.67 -16.42
C GLY A 63 -19.96 4.34 -17.09
N ASP A 64 -20.09 4.33 -18.41
CA ASP A 64 -19.62 3.23 -19.27
C ASP A 64 -18.14 3.41 -19.67
N GLU A 65 -17.56 4.59 -19.41
CA GLU A 65 -16.17 4.92 -19.75
C GLU A 65 -15.23 4.60 -18.59
N THR A 66 -14.10 3.96 -18.89
CA THR A 66 -13.06 3.73 -17.90
C THR A 66 -12.40 5.07 -17.53
N PRO A 67 -12.28 5.40 -16.23
CA PRO A 67 -11.57 6.60 -15.81
C PRO A 67 -10.12 6.64 -16.31
N GLU A 68 -9.56 7.85 -16.40
CA GLU A 68 -8.17 8.05 -16.80
C GLU A 68 -7.19 7.34 -15.83
N SER A 69 -6.12 6.78 -16.37
CA SER A 69 -5.00 6.22 -15.59
C SER A 69 -3.84 7.21 -15.55
N TYR A 70 -3.20 7.32 -14.40
CA TYR A 70 -2.01 8.14 -14.18
C TYR A 70 -0.74 7.29 -14.21
N VAL A 71 -0.77 6.13 -13.56
CA VAL A 71 0.40 5.28 -13.37
C VAL A 71 0.68 4.49 -14.65
N THR A 72 1.76 4.88 -15.32
CA THR A 72 2.32 4.13 -16.44
C THR A 72 3.27 3.05 -15.95
N GLU A 73 3.64 2.11 -16.83
CA GLU A 73 4.66 1.09 -16.55
C GLU A 73 5.99 1.72 -16.10
N GLU A 74 6.38 2.85 -16.70
CA GLU A 74 7.58 3.58 -16.31
C GLU A 74 7.47 4.16 -14.88
N ILE A 75 6.35 4.79 -14.55
CA ILE A 75 6.12 5.33 -13.19
C ILE A 75 6.13 4.20 -12.16
N TYR A 76 5.46 3.09 -12.49
CA TYR A 76 5.41 1.90 -11.66
C TYR A 76 6.80 1.34 -11.39
N GLU A 77 7.59 1.08 -12.44
CA GLU A 77 8.91 0.47 -12.30
C GLU A 77 9.90 1.39 -11.56
N VAL A 78 9.87 2.70 -11.82
CA VAL A 78 10.71 3.65 -11.07
C VAL A 78 10.38 3.62 -9.58
N LEU A 79 9.09 3.63 -9.22
CA LEU A 79 8.69 3.55 -7.82
C LEU A 79 9.11 2.22 -7.19
N ARG A 80 8.81 1.10 -7.85
CA ARG A 80 9.14 -0.25 -7.38
C ARG A 80 10.63 -0.42 -7.14
N LEU A 81 11.48 0.02 -8.07
CA LEU A 81 12.93 -0.06 -7.95
C LEU A 81 13.46 0.79 -6.78
N ASN A 82 12.94 2.01 -6.60
CA ASN A 82 13.35 2.86 -5.48
C ASN A 82 12.95 2.26 -4.12
N LEU A 83 11.77 1.64 -4.04
CA LEU A 83 11.31 0.93 -2.84
C LEU A 83 12.18 -0.30 -2.56
N ALA A 84 12.51 -1.09 -3.58
CA ALA A 84 13.37 -2.26 -3.46
C ALA A 84 14.78 -1.86 -3.00
N GLU A 85 15.35 -0.80 -3.56
CA GLU A 85 16.64 -0.26 -3.14
C GLU A 85 16.62 0.19 -1.67
N LEU A 86 15.55 0.87 -1.24
CA LEU A 86 15.41 1.28 0.16
C LEU A 86 15.24 0.08 1.12
N MET A 87 14.46 -0.93 0.72
CA MET A 87 14.15 -2.10 1.54
C MET A 87 15.30 -3.10 1.60
N GLY A 88 16.17 -3.15 0.58
CA GLY A 88 17.35 -4.00 0.56
C GLY A 88 17.02 -5.47 0.89
N GLU A 89 17.76 -6.06 1.81
CA GLU A 89 17.55 -7.45 2.24
C GLU A 89 16.19 -7.70 2.92
N LYS A 90 15.49 -6.64 3.35
CA LYS A 90 14.15 -6.71 3.99
C LYS A 90 13.01 -6.58 2.98
N ASP A 91 13.30 -6.48 1.68
CA ASP A 91 12.26 -6.37 0.65
C ASP A 91 11.52 -7.69 0.46
N ASP A 92 12.23 -8.80 0.51
CA ASP A 92 11.69 -10.12 0.26
C ASP A 92 11.03 -10.72 1.50
N TYR A 93 9.85 -11.31 1.33
CA TYR A 93 9.17 -12.07 2.37
C TYR A 93 8.47 -13.31 1.82
N LEU A 94 8.25 -14.30 2.68
CA LEU A 94 7.51 -15.51 2.31
C LEU A 94 6.03 -15.34 2.59
N ASP A 95 5.20 -15.57 1.57
CA ASP A 95 3.76 -15.68 1.73
C ASP A 95 3.38 -17.14 2.00
N VAL A 96 3.09 -17.43 3.27
CA VAL A 96 2.74 -18.77 3.73
C VAL A 96 1.23 -19.03 3.72
N PHE A 97 0.42 -18.06 3.28
CA PHE A 97 -1.05 -18.10 3.37
C PHE A 97 -1.76 -18.16 2.01
N VAL A 98 -1.04 -18.33 0.90
CA VAL A 98 -1.67 -18.50 -0.41
C VAL A 98 -2.32 -19.88 -0.48
N GLU A 99 -3.60 -19.97 -0.85
CA GLU A 99 -4.31 -21.24 -1.06
C GLU A 99 -3.60 -22.16 -2.09
N ASP A 100 -2.71 -21.60 -2.93
CA ASP A 100 -1.80 -22.33 -3.82
C ASP A 100 -0.71 -23.15 -3.09
N MET A 101 -0.56 -23.01 -1.76
CA MET A 101 0.18 -23.97 -0.91
C MET A 101 -0.40 -25.39 -0.97
N VAL A 102 -1.63 -25.57 -1.46
CA VAL A 102 -2.19 -26.90 -1.72
C VAL A 102 -1.44 -27.62 -2.86
N TYR A 103 -0.74 -26.88 -3.75
CA TYR A 103 -0.08 -27.44 -4.94
C TYR A 103 1.39 -27.01 -5.15
N SER A 104 1.97 -26.16 -4.30
CA SER A 104 3.38 -25.73 -4.39
C SER A 104 4.23 -26.30 -3.26
N ASP A 105 5.30 -27.02 -3.61
CA ASP A 105 6.30 -27.57 -2.68
C ASP A 105 7.28 -26.52 -2.10
N GLN A 106 7.16 -25.25 -2.53
CA GLN A 106 8.02 -24.14 -2.09
C GLN A 106 7.18 -22.91 -1.71
N PRO A 107 7.58 -22.17 -0.65
CA PRO A 107 6.90 -20.93 -0.27
C PRO A 107 7.04 -19.88 -1.37
N ILE A 108 5.97 -19.13 -1.64
CA ILE A 108 5.95 -18.10 -2.66
C ILE A 108 6.70 -16.88 -2.12
N LYS A 109 7.80 -16.54 -2.77
CA LYS A 109 8.58 -15.33 -2.49
C LYS A 109 7.83 -14.12 -3.05
N LYS A 110 7.51 -13.16 -2.19
CA LYS A 110 6.92 -11.87 -2.53
C LYS A 110 7.85 -10.74 -2.12
N SER A 111 7.64 -9.55 -2.68
CA SER A 111 8.41 -8.36 -2.34
C SER A 111 7.51 -7.25 -1.79
N VAL A 112 8.00 -6.55 -0.77
CA VAL A 112 7.34 -5.38 -0.18
C VAL A 112 7.25 -4.26 -1.22
N SER A 113 8.29 -4.09 -2.03
CA SER A 113 8.37 -3.09 -3.10
C SER A 113 7.29 -3.28 -4.17
N GLU A 114 7.06 -4.50 -4.65
CA GLU A 114 6.01 -4.82 -5.62
C GLU A 114 4.62 -4.63 -5.01
N ASP A 115 4.37 -5.13 -3.80
CA ASP A 115 3.06 -4.95 -3.18
C ASP A 115 2.73 -3.46 -2.93
N LEU A 116 3.71 -2.66 -2.50
CA LEU A 116 3.52 -1.22 -2.32
C LEU A 116 3.33 -0.48 -3.64
N ALA A 117 4.01 -0.89 -4.72
CA ALA A 117 3.82 -0.33 -6.05
C ALA A 117 2.42 -0.66 -6.61
N ASP A 118 1.94 -1.88 -6.39
CA ASP A 118 0.59 -2.31 -6.79
C ASP A 118 -0.49 -1.53 -6.03
N ILE A 119 -0.34 -1.39 -4.71
CA ILE A 119 -1.25 -0.56 -3.91
C ILE A 119 -1.18 0.90 -4.38
N TYR A 120 0.02 1.42 -4.66
CA TYR A 120 0.18 2.78 -5.17
C TYR A 120 -0.55 2.99 -6.48
N GLN A 121 -0.54 2.02 -7.41
CA GLN A 121 -1.23 2.13 -8.69
C GLN A 121 -2.72 2.43 -8.52
N ASP A 122 -3.43 1.56 -7.79
CA ASP A 122 -4.87 1.73 -7.52
C ASP A 122 -5.18 3.07 -6.83
N ILE A 123 -4.39 3.42 -5.81
CA ILE A 123 -4.63 4.63 -5.02
C ILE A 123 -4.31 5.91 -5.79
N LYS A 124 -3.24 5.90 -6.59
CA LYS A 124 -2.77 7.08 -7.34
C LYS A 124 -3.69 7.38 -8.51
N ASP A 125 -4.14 6.37 -9.25
CA ASP A 125 -5.10 6.52 -10.34
C ASP A 125 -6.42 7.10 -9.81
N PHE A 126 -6.92 6.57 -8.69
CA PHE A 126 -8.07 7.13 -7.99
C PHE A 126 -7.88 8.61 -7.64
N ILE A 127 -6.80 8.95 -6.93
CA ILE A 127 -6.51 10.33 -6.49
C ILE A 127 -6.43 11.28 -7.68
N PHE A 128 -5.75 10.86 -8.75
CA PHE A 128 -5.59 11.67 -9.96
C PHE A 128 -6.93 12.03 -10.58
N VAL A 129 -7.79 11.04 -10.83
CA VAL A 129 -9.13 11.27 -11.38
C VAL A 129 -9.97 12.10 -10.43
N PHE A 130 -9.88 11.83 -9.12
CA PHE A 130 -10.68 12.55 -8.12
C PHE A 130 -10.36 14.06 -8.11
N GLN A 131 -9.12 14.44 -8.40
CA GLN A 131 -8.68 15.84 -8.47
C GLN A 131 -9.13 16.58 -9.73
N LEU A 132 -9.53 15.88 -10.80
CA LEU A 132 -10.05 16.51 -12.02
C LEU A 132 -11.40 17.22 -11.79
N GLY A 133 -12.14 16.84 -10.74
CA GLY A 133 -13.37 17.51 -10.33
C GLY A 133 -14.59 17.22 -11.19
N LEU A 134 -14.53 16.18 -12.04
CA LEU A 134 -15.66 15.72 -12.85
C LEU A 134 -16.46 14.67 -12.08
N ASN A 135 -17.65 15.03 -11.61
CA ASN A 135 -18.44 14.22 -10.66
C ASN A 135 -18.64 12.74 -11.08
N GLU A 136 -18.82 12.47 -12.37
CA GLU A 136 -19.03 11.12 -12.90
C GLU A 136 -17.76 10.27 -12.77
N THR A 137 -16.63 10.74 -13.33
CA THR A 137 -15.36 10.01 -13.27
C THR A 137 -14.81 9.93 -11.84
N MET A 138 -15.09 10.92 -11.00
CA MET A 138 -14.79 10.86 -9.56
C MET A 138 -15.54 9.73 -8.85
N ASN A 139 -16.79 9.48 -9.22
CA ASN A 139 -17.60 8.42 -8.66
C ASN A 139 -17.10 7.05 -9.14
N ASP A 140 -16.87 6.92 -10.44
CA ASP A 140 -16.41 5.68 -11.05
C ASP A 140 -15.02 5.28 -10.56
N SER A 141 -14.09 6.23 -10.42
CA SER A 141 -12.76 5.95 -9.87
C SER A 141 -12.82 5.50 -8.40
N LEU A 142 -13.73 6.06 -7.61
CA LEU A 142 -13.96 5.62 -6.24
C LEU A 142 -14.57 4.20 -6.19
N ALA A 143 -15.53 3.90 -7.07
CA ALA A 143 -16.13 2.58 -7.18
C ALA A 143 -15.09 1.51 -7.54
N ILE A 144 -14.27 1.77 -8.57
CA ILE A 144 -13.18 0.87 -8.99
C ILE A 144 -12.16 0.66 -7.87
N CYS A 145 -11.73 1.75 -7.20
CA CYS A 145 -10.80 1.67 -6.08
C CYS A 145 -11.38 0.83 -4.92
N GLN A 146 -12.68 0.95 -4.64
CA GLN A 146 -13.37 0.17 -3.61
C GLN A 146 -13.54 -1.30 -4.01
N GLU A 147 -13.79 -1.60 -5.28
CA GLU A 147 -13.88 -2.98 -5.78
C GLU A 147 -12.51 -3.67 -5.69
N ASN A 148 -11.46 -3.00 -6.17
CA ASN A 148 -10.09 -3.50 -6.12
C ASN A 148 -9.56 -3.61 -4.68
N PHE A 149 -10.13 -2.88 -3.71
CA PHE A 149 -9.78 -3.07 -2.30
C PHE A 149 -10.11 -4.48 -1.83
N GLY A 150 -11.31 -4.96 -2.15
CA GLY A 150 -11.75 -6.30 -1.78
C GLY A 150 -11.08 -7.42 -2.58
N MET A 151 -10.72 -7.15 -3.83
CA MET A 151 -10.19 -8.17 -4.75
C MET A 151 -8.66 -8.24 -4.78
N LEU A 152 -7.97 -7.11 -4.60
CA LEU A 152 -6.55 -6.96 -4.93
C LEU A 152 -5.77 -6.23 -3.81
N TRP A 153 -5.79 -4.90 -3.81
CA TRP A 153 -4.83 -4.10 -3.05
C TRP A 153 -5.06 -4.15 -1.53
N GLY A 154 -6.28 -4.42 -1.06
CA GLY A 154 -6.55 -4.59 0.37
C GLY A 154 -5.88 -5.83 0.96
N GLN A 155 -5.81 -6.93 0.20
CA GLN A 155 -5.08 -8.13 0.60
C GLN A 155 -3.56 -7.92 0.54
N LYS A 156 -3.08 -7.25 -0.51
CA LYS A 156 -1.66 -6.85 -0.61
C LYS A 156 -1.25 -6.02 0.59
N LEU A 157 -2.05 -5.02 0.96
CA LEU A 157 -1.78 -4.14 2.09
C LEU A 157 -1.56 -4.91 3.40
N VAL A 158 -2.45 -5.85 3.75
CA VAL A 158 -2.30 -6.61 5.00
C VAL A 158 -1.11 -7.58 4.96
N ASN A 159 -0.78 -8.13 3.79
CA ASN A 159 0.41 -8.95 3.60
C ASN A 159 1.69 -8.13 3.79
N THR A 160 1.74 -6.95 3.18
CA THR A 160 2.85 -5.99 3.34
C THR A 160 2.98 -5.53 4.78
N LEU A 161 1.87 -5.29 5.49
CA LEU A 161 1.89 -4.90 6.89
C LEU A 161 2.54 -5.96 7.78
N ARG A 162 2.27 -7.25 7.51
CA ARG A 162 2.93 -8.37 8.18
C ARG A 162 4.43 -8.37 7.90
N ALA A 163 4.83 -8.23 6.64
CA ALA A 163 6.24 -8.21 6.24
C ALA A 163 7.00 -7.04 6.89
N LEU A 164 6.42 -5.84 6.89
CA LEU A 164 7.00 -4.66 7.54
C LEU A 164 7.08 -4.79 9.07
N HIS A 165 6.11 -5.47 9.68
CA HIS A 165 6.13 -5.72 11.12
C HIS A 165 7.29 -6.64 11.49
N ASP A 166 7.49 -7.71 10.73
CA ASP A 166 8.61 -8.62 10.89
C ASP A 166 9.96 -7.92 10.62
N ALA A 167 10.04 -7.12 9.57
CA ALA A 167 11.21 -6.30 9.26
C ALA A 167 11.62 -5.35 10.41
N LYS A 168 10.64 -4.89 11.20
CA LYS A 168 10.87 -4.01 12.36
C LYS A 168 11.17 -4.75 13.66
N TYR A 169 10.42 -5.82 13.96
CA TYR A 169 10.43 -6.46 15.28
C TYR A 169 10.92 -7.92 15.27
N GLY A 170 11.02 -8.56 14.11
CA GLY A 170 11.45 -9.95 13.97
C GLY A 170 12.93 -10.18 14.29
N GLN A 171 13.76 -9.14 14.19
CA GLN A 171 15.16 -9.19 14.62
C GLN A 171 15.28 -8.85 16.11
N THR A 172 15.14 -9.84 17.00
CA THR A 172 15.39 -9.63 18.44
C THR A 172 16.46 -10.53 19.07
N GLU A 173 17.23 -11.35 18.33
CA GLU A 173 18.25 -12.19 19.03
C GLU A 173 19.67 -12.24 18.45
N GLU A 174 19.94 -11.89 17.19
CA GLU A 174 21.30 -12.04 16.63
C GLU A 174 22.13 -10.74 16.55
N ASP A 175 21.49 -9.56 16.45
CA ASP A 175 22.20 -8.29 16.25
C ASP A 175 22.58 -7.55 17.54
N HIS A 176 22.08 -7.98 18.70
CA HIS A 176 22.44 -7.38 20.00
C HIS A 176 23.74 -7.95 20.60
N CYS A 177 24.36 -8.96 19.99
CA CYS A 177 25.59 -9.57 20.51
C CYS A 177 26.90 -8.93 20.00
N TYR A 178 26.85 -7.90 19.16
CA TYR A 178 28.07 -7.31 18.58
C TYR A 178 28.52 -5.98 19.19
N ASP A 179 27.79 -5.40 20.14
CA ASP A 179 28.20 -4.16 20.83
C ASP A 179 27.93 -4.22 22.33
N GLY A 180 28.80 -4.91 23.08
CA GLY A 180 28.85 -4.80 24.55
C GLY A 180 29.45 -5.98 25.30
N ASP A 181 30.77 -5.97 25.49
CA ASP A 181 31.50 -6.55 26.63
C ASP A 181 31.15 -7.98 27.09
N CYS A 182 31.75 -8.98 26.44
CA CYS A 182 32.08 -10.26 27.09
C CYS A 182 33.60 -10.35 27.31
N HIS A 183 34.12 -9.58 28.27
CA HIS A 183 35.37 -9.93 28.93
C HIS A 183 35.06 -10.97 30.03
N CYS A 184 35.19 -12.24 29.67
CA CYS A 184 35.40 -13.30 30.65
C CYS A 184 36.72 -13.02 31.38
N GLN A 185 36.66 -12.70 32.67
CA GLN A 185 37.81 -12.84 33.56
C GLN A 185 37.68 -14.18 34.28
N ASP A 186 38.73 -14.99 34.17
CA ASP A 186 38.98 -16.25 34.89
C ASP A 186 38.97 -16.08 36.42
#